data_AF-A0A3D5HR45-F1
#
_entry.id   AF-A0A3D5HR45-F1
#
_cell.length_a   1.000
_cell.length_b   1.000
_cell.length_c   1.000
_cell.angle_alpha   90.00
_cell.angle_beta   90.00
_cell.angle_gamma   90.00
#
_symmetry.space_group_name_H-M   'P 1'
#
loop_
_entity.id
_entity.type
_entity.pdbx_description
1 polymer ?
#
loop_
_entity_poly.entity_id
_entity_poly.type
_entity_poly.pdbx_seq_one_letter_code
_entity_poly.pdbx_strand_id
1 'polypeptide(L)'
;GTTILEGLIENAPLGIEVVSDPLANSVKGDLAIVVIGEDPYTEFFGDRDSLNLNEEDLQVIENAKAQGMKLVVLLISGRPMNIADHFDNWDAFAAIWLPGSEGEGVADVIFGNYNPTGRLSFPWPVHSEEGTSASSMLYNLGAGLSYE
;
A
#
# COMPACT_ATOMS: atom_id res chain seq x y z
N GLY A 1 10.34 -15.97 7.43
CA GLY A 1 9.15 -15.15 7.17
C GLY A 1 8.90 -15.17 5.69
N THR A 2 7.65 -15.05 5.32
CA THR A 2 7.17 -15.06 3.94
C THR A 2 7.03 -13.62 3.49
N THR A 3 7.61 -13.28 2.34
CA THR A 3 7.39 -11.96 1.72
C THR A 3 5.95 -11.84 1.22
N ILE A 4 5.48 -10.62 0.94
CA ILE A 4 4.15 -10.42 0.34
C ILE A 4 4.06 -11.12 -1.02
N LEU A 5 5.13 -11.07 -1.83
CA LEU A 5 5.15 -11.74 -3.14
C LEU A 5 5.02 -13.27 -2.99
N GLU A 6 5.81 -13.88 -2.11
CA GLU A 6 5.70 -15.32 -1.84
C GLU A 6 4.30 -15.67 -1.32
N GLY A 7 3.76 -14.89 -0.38
CA GLY A 7 2.41 -15.11 0.15
C GLY A 7 1.33 -15.02 -0.93
N LEU A 8 1.45 -14.07 -1.87
CA LEU A 8 0.53 -13.94 -3.00
C LEU A 8 0.65 -15.12 -3.97
N ILE A 9 1.86 -15.60 -4.26
CA ILE A 9 2.10 -16.75 -5.15
C ILE A 9 1.55 -18.03 -4.53
N GLU A 10 1.83 -18.27 -3.25
CA GLU A 10 1.46 -19.51 -2.55
C GLU A 10 -0.04 -19.63 -2.29
N ASN A 11 -0.73 -18.50 -2.12
CA ASN A 11 -2.17 -18.45 -1.82
C ASN A 11 -3.04 -18.03 -3.02
N ALA A 12 -2.46 -17.90 -4.21
CA ALA A 12 -3.21 -17.56 -5.42
C ALA A 12 -4.35 -18.56 -5.67
N PRO A 13 -5.61 -18.10 -5.84
CA PRO A 13 -6.72 -18.97 -6.18
C PRO A 13 -6.51 -19.69 -7.51
N LEU A 14 -7.19 -20.83 -7.70
CA LEU A 14 -7.12 -21.59 -8.95
C LEU A 14 -7.49 -20.71 -10.15
N GLY A 15 -6.60 -20.65 -11.14
CA GLY A 15 -6.80 -19.84 -12.35
C GLY A 15 -6.25 -18.42 -12.27
N ILE A 16 -5.69 -18.02 -11.12
CA ILE A 16 -4.92 -16.78 -10.99
C ILE A 16 -3.43 -17.10 -11.17
N GLU A 17 -2.78 -16.37 -12.06
CA GLU A 17 -1.34 -16.40 -12.24
C GLU A 17 -0.74 -15.13 -11.63
N VAL A 18 0.24 -15.30 -10.74
CA VAL A 18 0.97 -14.19 -10.13
C VAL A 18 2.36 -14.12 -10.76
N VAL A 19 2.62 -13.02 -11.46
CA VAL A 19 3.94 -12.67 -12.01
C VAL A 19 4.47 -11.42 -11.34
N SER A 20 5.79 -11.26 -11.29
CA SER A 20 6.42 -10.08 -10.69
C SER A 20 7.46 -9.45 -11.62
N ASP A 21 7.47 -8.12 -11.63
CA ASP A 21 8.51 -7.28 -12.20
C ASP A 21 8.65 -6.07 -11.28
N PRO A 22 9.78 -5.95 -10.55
CA PRO A 22 9.98 -4.87 -9.58
C PRO A 22 9.85 -3.46 -10.17
N LEU A 23 10.01 -3.30 -11.49
CA LEU A 23 9.93 -2.01 -12.17
C LEU A 23 8.64 -1.85 -12.99
N ALA A 24 7.78 -2.88 -13.00
CA ALA A 24 6.56 -2.93 -13.80
C ALA A 24 6.77 -2.55 -15.28
N ASN A 25 7.91 -2.93 -15.88
CA ASN A 25 8.25 -2.55 -17.25
C ASN A 25 7.70 -3.53 -18.30
N SER A 26 7.47 -4.79 -17.92
CA SER A 26 7.25 -5.89 -18.86
C SER A 26 6.11 -6.84 -18.50
N VAL A 27 5.50 -6.67 -17.33
CA VAL A 27 4.40 -7.52 -16.85
C VAL A 27 3.06 -7.13 -17.44
N LYS A 28 2.33 -8.12 -17.96
CA LYS A 28 0.95 -7.97 -18.40
C LYS A 28 0.03 -8.71 -17.45
N GLY A 29 -1.09 -8.09 -17.11
CA GLY A 29 -2.13 -8.69 -16.30
C GLY A 29 -3.40 -7.85 -16.35
N ASP A 30 -4.46 -8.34 -15.72
CA ASP A 30 -5.71 -7.59 -15.57
C ASP A 30 -5.62 -6.56 -14.43
N LEU A 31 -4.75 -6.84 -13.44
CA LEU A 31 -4.56 -6.06 -12.22
C LEU A 31 -3.10 -6.12 -11.78
N ALA A 32 -2.59 -5.00 -11.28
CA ALA A 32 -1.28 -4.89 -10.65
C ALA A 32 -1.45 -4.57 -9.15
N ILE A 33 -0.83 -5.41 -8.32
CA ILE A 33 -0.62 -5.14 -6.90
C ILE A 33 0.76 -4.49 -6.78
N VAL A 34 0.79 -3.21 -6.43
CA VAL A 34 2.04 -2.44 -6.30
C VAL A 34 2.30 -2.20 -4.82
N VAL A 35 3.34 -2.82 -4.29
CA VAL A 35 3.77 -2.67 -2.90
C VAL A 35 4.85 -1.60 -2.83
N ILE A 36 4.57 -0.51 -2.12
CA ILE A 36 5.44 0.67 -1.97
C ILE A 36 5.68 0.95 -0.49
N GLY A 37 6.64 1.80 -0.13
CA GLY A 37 6.80 2.12 1.30
C GLY A 37 7.99 2.95 1.71
N GLU A 38 8.05 3.20 3.02
CA GLU A 38 9.22 3.76 3.68
C GLU A 38 10.32 2.69 3.83
N ASP A 39 11.58 3.12 3.72
CA ASP A 39 12.71 2.31 4.15
C ASP A 39 12.69 2.10 5.68
N PRO A 40 13.27 0.99 6.19
CA PRO A 40 13.39 0.78 7.63
C PRO A 40 14.19 1.88 8.32
N TYR A 41 13.68 2.39 9.44
CA TYR A 41 14.34 3.39 10.27
C TYR A 41 14.10 3.13 11.77
N THR A 42 14.88 3.79 12.63
CA THR A 42 14.67 3.77 14.08
C THR A 42 14.95 5.14 14.68
N GLU A 43 14.17 5.53 15.69
CA GLU A 43 14.35 6.79 16.43
C GLU A 43 14.51 8.00 15.50
N PHE A 44 15.50 8.87 15.75
CA PHE A 44 15.73 10.09 14.99
C PHE A 44 16.11 9.85 13.52
N PHE A 45 16.51 8.63 13.14
CA PHE A 45 16.73 8.31 11.71
C PHE A 45 15.42 8.29 10.92
N GLY A 46 14.28 8.23 11.59
CA GLY A 46 12.96 8.37 11.00
C GLY A 46 12.44 9.81 10.92
N ASP A 47 13.14 10.79 11.49
CA ASP A 47 12.72 12.18 11.44
C ASP A 47 12.89 12.70 10.00
N ARG A 48 11.80 13.22 9.43
CA ARG A 48 11.75 13.71 8.05
C ARG A 48 11.01 15.04 8.00
N ASP A 49 11.55 15.97 7.22
CA ASP A 49 10.86 17.23 6.91
C ASP A 49 9.68 17.03 5.96
N SER A 50 9.67 15.91 5.22
CA SER A 50 8.58 15.53 4.32
C SER A 50 8.30 14.03 4.36
N LEU A 51 7.02 13.70 4.33
CA LEU A 51 6.42 12.37 4.30
C LEU A 51 5.83 12.06 2.92
N ASN A 52 6.44 12.60 1.86
CA ASN A 52 6.14 12.21 0.48
C ASN A 52 6.56 10.76 0.20
N LEU A 53 5.83 10.11 -0.71
CA LEU A 53 6.21 8.82 -1.27
C LEU A 53 7.52 8.95 -2.06
N ASN A 54 8.26 7.85 -2.15
CA ASN A 54 9.51 7.81 -2.90
C ASN A 54 9.24 7.94 -4.41
N GLU A 55 10.10 8.66 -5.13
CA GLU A 55 9.95 8.85 -6.58
C GLU A 55 10.01 7.52 -7.35
N GLU A 56 10.83 6.57 -6.90
CA GLU A 56 10.93 5.23 -7.50
C GLU A 56 9.61 4.46 -7.38
N ASP A 57 8.94 4.53 -6.22
CA ASP A 57 7.63 3.92 -5.99
C ASP A 57 6.57 4.52 -6.90
N LEU A 58 6.58 5.84 -7.04
CA LEU A 58 5.68 6.55 -7.96
C LEU A 58 5.91 6.13 -9.41
N GLN A 59 7.17 5.95 -9.82
CA GLN A 59 7.50 5.50 -11.17
C GLN A 59 6.98 4.09 -11.45
N VAL A 60 7.05 3.17 -10.48
CA VAL A 60 6.50 1.81 -10.64
C VAL A 60 4.98 1.86 -10.80
N ILE A 61 4.28 2.69 -10.03
CA ILE A 61 2.84 2.90 -10.17
C ILE A 61 2.51 3.44 -11.57
N GLU A 62 3.25 4.44 -12.05
CA GLU A 62 3.05 5.01 -13.38
C GLU A 62 3.29 3.98 -14.50
N ASN A 63 4.34 3.17 -14.38
CA ASN A 63 4.65 2.11 -15.34
C ASN A 63 3.53 1.08 -15.40
N ALA A 64 3.00 0.64 -14.26
CA ALA A 64 1.87 -0.27 -14.20
C ALA A 64 0.59 0.37 -14.78
N LYS A 65 0.33 1.65 -14.49
CA LYS A 65 -0.80 2.41 -15.06
C LYS A 65 -0.72 2.52 -16.57
N ALA A 66 0.46 2.81 -17.11
CA ALA A 66 0.69 2.98 -18.54
C ALA A 66 0.36 1.70 -19.35
N GLN A 67 0.37 0.54 -18.70
CA GLN A 67 -0.01 -0.74 -19.29
C GLN A 67 -1.53 -0.99 -19.26
N GLY A 68 -2.32 -0.10 -18.67
CA GLY A 68 -3.79 -0.19 -18.61
C GLY A 68 -4.33 -1.16 -17.57
N MET A 69 -3.50 -1.59 -16.61
CA MET A 69 -3.89 -2.48 -15.52
C MET A 69 -4.68 -1.71 -14.45
N LYS A 70 -5.61 -2.39 -13.78
CA LYS A 70 -6.17 -1.87 -12.52
C LYS A 70 -5.08 -1.84 -11.44
N LEU A 71 -5.07 -0.83 -10.60
CA LEU A 71 -4.03 -0.58 -9.62
C LEU A 71 -4.52 -0.74 -8.18
N VAL A 72 -3.96 -1.74 -7.49
CA VAL A 72 -4.09 -1.91 -6.04
C VAL A 72 -2.76 -1.53 -5.40
N VAL A 73 -2.74 -0.42 -4.66
CA VAL A 73 -1.53 0.08 -4.01
C VAL A 73 -1.52 -0.34 -2.54
N LEU A 74 -0.46 -1.03 -2.12
CA LEU A 74 -0.24 -1.44 -0.74
C LEU A 74 0.92 -0.61 -0.17
N LEU A 75 0.64 0.18 0.87
CA LEU A 75 1.64 1.04 1.51
C LEU A 75 2.18 0.39 2.79
N ILE A 76 3.47 0.10 2.79
CA ILE A 76 4.26 -0.23 3.98
C ILE A 76 4.81 1.06 4.56
N SER A 77 4.34 1.46 5.74
CA SER A 77 4.84 2.67 6.40
C SER A 77 4.72 2.57 7.91
N GLY A 78 5.56 3.31 8.63
CA GLY A 78 5.46 3.41 10.08
C GLY A 78 4.39 4.39 10.55
N ARG A 79 3.79 5.15 9.63
CA ARG A 79 2.94 6.33 9.87
C ARG A 79 2.13 6.72 8.62
N PRO A 80 1.12 7.60 8.76
CA PRO A 80 0.50 8.24 7.61
C PRO A 80 1.52 8.95 6.72
N MET A 81 1.35 8.83 5.40
CA MET A 81 2.19 9.44 4.35
C MET A 81 1.35 10.31 3.43
N ASN A 82 1.97 11.22 2.70
CA ASN A 82 1.27 12.11 1.76
C ASN A 82 0.78 11.31 0.55
N ILE A 83 -0.51 10.97 0.56
CA ILE A 83 -1.17 10.18 -0.48
C ILE A 83 -2.36 10.90 -1.13
N ALA A 84 -2.74 12.09 -0.63
CA ALA A 84 -3.97 12.78 -1.00
C ALA A 84 -4.07 13.04 -2.52
N ASP A 85 -2.96 13.39 -3.16
CA ASP A 85 -2.91 13.74 -4.58
C ASP A 85 -2.76 12.51 -5.52
N HIS A 86 -2.75 11.30 -4.97
CA HIS A 86 -2.46 10.08 -5.75
C HIS A 86 -3.70 9.22 -6.07
N PHE A 87 -4.85 9.45 -5.41
CA PHE A 87 -6.02 8.57 -5.55
C PHE A 87 -6.62 8.52 -6.95
N ASP A 88 -6.50 9.59 -7.75
CA ASP A 88 -6.98 9.59 -9.15
C ASP A 88 -6.25 8.54 -10.02
N ASN A 89 -5.14 8.00 -9.53
CA ASN A 89 -4.33 7.00 -10.21
C ASN A 89 -4.53 5.58 -9.67
N TRP A 90 -5.31 5.36 -8.60
CA TRP A 90 -5.41 4.07 -7.92
C TRP A 90 -6.86 3.55 -7.92
N ASP A 91 -7.06 2.27 -8.18
CA ASP A 91 -8.37 1.62 -8.05
C ASP A 91 -8.66 1.18 -6.61
N ALA A 92 -7.61 0.82 -5.86
CA ALA A 92 -7.69 0.52 -4.44
C ALA A 92 -6.39 0.89 -3.71
N PHE A 93 -6.51 1.16 -2.42
CA PHE A 93 -5.39 1.48 -1.53
C PHE A 93 -5.55 0.76 -0.19
N ALA A 94 -4.46 0.22 0.34
CA ALA A 94 -4.41 -0.28 1.71
C ALA A 94 -3.12 0.16 2.41
N ALA A 95 -3.28 0.74 3.60
CA ALA A 95 -2.17 0.90 4.54
C ALA A 95 -1.97 -0.41 5.30
N ILE A 96 -0.84 -1.08 5.05
CA ILE A 96 -0.50 -2.37 5.66
C ILE A 96 0.55 -2.23 6.78
N TRP A 97 0.95 -1.00 7.08
CA TRP A 97 1.87 -0.63 8.16
C TRP A 97 3.21 -1.36 8.05
N LEU A 98 3.77 -1.84 9.17
CA LEU A 98 4.94 -2.71 9.21
C LEU A 98 4.48 -4.13 9.57
N PRO A 99 4.07 -4.97 8.61
CA PRO A 99 3.31 -6.21 8.87
C PRO A 99 4.14 -7.34 9.48
N GLY A 100 5.45 -7.18 9.61
CA GLY A 100 6.33 -8.20 10.18
C GLY A 100 6.68 -9.32 9.20
N SER A 101 6.86 -10.53 9.71
CA SER A 101 7.42 -11.65 8.95
C SER A 101 6.40 -12.49 8.17
N GLU A 102 5.10 -12.27 8.37
CA GLU A 102 4.04 -13.15 7.86
C GLU A 102 3.29 -12.49 6.69
N GLY A 103 3.96 -12.32 5.54
CA GLY A 103 3.39 -11.69 4.34
C GLY A 103 2.15 -12.41 3.78
N GLU A 104 1.95 -13.68 4.13
CA GLU A 104 0.74 -14.45 3.83
C GLU A 104 -0.54 -13.80 4.38
N GLY A 105 -0.45 -13.11 5.52
CA GLY A 105 -1.59 -12.38 6.08
C GLY A 105 -2.08 -11.25 5.18
N VAL A 106 -1.21 -10.68 4.33
CA VAL A 106 -1.62 -9.71 3.31
C VAL A 106 -2.38 -10.43 2.19
N ALA A 107 -1.86 -11.56 1.70
CA ALA A 107 -2.50 -12.34 0.65
C ALA A 107 -3.91 -12.84 1.05
N ASP A 108 -4.07 -13.25 2.30
CA ASP A 108 -5.35 -13.67 2.87
C ASP A 108 -6.45 -12.62 2.74
N VAL A 109 -6.10 -11.35 2.91
CA VAL A 109 -7.05 -10.24 2.74
C VAL A 109 -7.23 -9.90 1.26
N ILE A 110 -6.14 -9.87 0.48
CA ILE A 110 -6.20 -9.51 -0.95
C ILE A 110 -7.06 -10.49 -1.76
N PHE A 111 -6.96 -11.80 -1.47
CA PHE A 111 -7.77 -12.81 -2.14
C PHE A 111 -9.14 -13.04 -1.49
N GLY A 112 -9.46 -12.32 -0.41
CA GLY A 112 -10.77 -12.39 0.23
C GLY A 112 -11.01 -13.62 1.10
N ASN A 113 -9.95 -14.32 1.52
CA ASN A 113 -10.06 -15.37 2.54
C ASN A 113 -10.51 -14.77 3.89
N TYR A 114 -10.13 -13.51 4.15
CA TYR A 114 -10.56 -12.74 5.30
C TYR A 114 -10.98 -11.31 4.90
N ASN A 115 -12.04 -10.82 5.54
CA ASN A 115 -12.49 -9.44 5.35
C ASN A 115 -11.56 -8.45 6.08
N PRO A 116 -11.22 -7.31 5.47
CA PRO A 116 -10.47 -6.28 6.15
C PRO A 116 -11.33 -5.66 7.27
N THR A 117 -10.81 -5.73 8.49
CA THR A 117 -11.45 -5.20 9.70
C THR A 117 -10.67 -4.06 10.36
N GLY A 118 -9.46 -3.77 9.84
CA GLY A 118 -8.61 -2.70 10.34
C GLY A 118 -9.33 -1.36 10.34
N ARG A 119 -9.10 -0.57 11.38
CA ARG A 119 -9.55 0.82 11.51
C ARG A 119 -8.34 1.65 11.92
N LEU A 120 -8.21 2.84 11.31
CA LEU A 120 -7.09 3.73 11.54
C LEU A 120 -6.96 4.07 13.03
N SER A 121 -5.82 3.72 13.64
CA SER A 121 -5.45 4.10 15.01
C SER A 121 -4.77 5.47 15.09
N PHE A 122 -4.44 6.05 13.92
CA PHE A 122 -3.97 7.41 13.73
C PHE A 122 -4.85 8.09 12.66
N PRO A 123 -5.26 9.36 12.82
CA PRO A 123 -5.88 10.07 11.71
C PRO A 123 -4.89 10.18 10.54
N TRP A 124 -5.42 10.35 9.33
CA TRP A 124 -4.63 10.59 8.13
C TRP A 124 -4.83 12.04 7.68
N PRO A 125 -3.87 12.94 7.94
CA PRO A 125 -3.92 14.31 7.44
C PRO A 125 -3.84 14.41 5.92
N VAL A 126 -4.25 15.54 5.35
CA VAL A 126 -3.91 15.86 3.95
C VAL A 126 -2.41 16.10 3.78
N HIS A 127 -1.78 16.79 4.74
CA HIS A 127 -0.33 16.95 4.86
C HIS A 127 0.15 16.25 6.13
N SER A 128 0.82 15.10 5.96
CA SER A 128 1.09 14.15 7.04
C SER A 128 2.08 14.69 8.07
N GLU A 129 2.93 15.65 7.68
CA GLU A 129 3.88 16.33 8.55
C GLU A 129 3.19 17.13 9.68
N GLU A 130 1.94 17.54 9.47
CA GLU A 130 1.13 18.24 10.48
C GLU A 130 0.65 17.29 11.61
N GLY A 131 0.72 15.97 11.39
CA GLY A 131 0.31 14.95 12.34
C GLY A 131 -1.12 15.16 12.85
N THR A 132 -1.36 14.88 14.13
CA THR A 132 -2.71 15.01 14.74
C THR A 132 -3.17 16.45 14.92
N SER A 133 -2.30 17.44 14.70
CA SER A 133 -2.64 18.86 14.78
C SER A 133 -3.14 19.43 13.46
N ALA A 134 -3.22 18.60 12.42
CA ALA A 134 -3.59 19.04 11.09
C ALA A 134 -4.97 19.70 11.06
N SER A 135 -5.08 20.77 10.28
CA SER A 135 -6.34 21.50 10.12
C SER A 135 -7.32 20.78 9.17
N SER A 136 -6.81 19.87 8.34
CA SER A 136 -7.58 19.09 7.37
C SER A 136 -7.18 17.62 7.40
N MET A 137 -8.17 16.75 7.57
CA MET A 137 -8.00 15.29 7.57
C MET A 137 -8.48 14.71 6.26
N LEU A 138 -7.63 13.89 5.63
CA LEU A 138 -8.01 13.02 4.52
C LEU A 138 -8.89 11.87 5.03
N TYR A 139 -8.46 11.21 6.11
CA TYR A 139 -9.25 10.21 6.82
C TYR A 139 -9.23 10.46 8.32
N ASN A 140 -10.40 10.37 8.94
CA ASN A 140 -10.52 10.51 10.40
C ASN A 140 -10.03 9.25 11.13
N LEU A 141 -9.67 9.41 12.41
CA LEU A 141 -9.41 8.30 13.32
C LEU A 141 -10.60 7.31 13.28
N GLY A 142 -10.29 6.02 13.21
CA GLY A 142 -11.29 4.96 13.12
C GLY A 142 -11.86 4.73 11.72
N ALA A 143 -11.41 5.45 10.68
CA ALA A 143 -11.77 5.13 9.30
C ALA A 143 -11.21 3.77 8.87
N GLY A 144 -11.92 3.09 7.97
CA GLY A 144 -11.47 1.84 7.37
C GLY A 144 -12.64 1.16 6.67
N LEU A 145 -12.41 0.72 5.44
CA LEU A 145 -13.40 0.02 4.64
C LEU A 145 -13.36 -1.49 4.94
N SER A 146 -14.41 -2.19 4.51
CA SER A 146 -14.54 -3.64 4.57
C SER A 146 -15.11 -4.11 3.24
N TYR A 147 -14.87 -5.37 2.85
CA TYR A 147 -15.59 -5.96 1.73
C TYR A 147 -17.09 -6.10 2.08
N GLU A 148 -17.95 -5.95 1.09
CA GLU A 148 -19.40 -6.17 1.23
C GLU A 148 -19.77 -7.65 1.25
#